data_AF-A0A951IA73-F1
#
_entry.id   AF-A0A951IA73-F1
#
_cell.length_a   1.000
_cell.length_b   1.000
_cell.length_c   1.000
_cell.angle_alpha   90.00
_cell.angle_beta   90.00
_cell.angle_gamma   90.00
#
_symmetry.space_group_name_H-M   'P 1'
#
loop_
_entity.id
_entity.type
_entity.pdbx_description
1 polymer ?
#
loop_
_entity_poly.entity_id
_entity_poly.type
_entity_poly.pdbx_seq_one_letter_code
_entity_poly.pdbx_strand_id
1 'polypeptide(L)'
;MAQGGGGGQQMTPEQRIAAMKERLKPLGLTDVQNDSVVAIYMDRSMMAGMNFRDMSPEDRAAKMKEVSDARKARMLKAGLSADAAGKVVELMSQRPGGGGGGGGRQ
;
A
#
# COMPACT_ATOMS: atom_id res chain seq x y z
N MET A 1 11.74 -29.69 -3.09
CA MET A 1 12.41 -28.68 -2.24
C MET A 1 11.38 -28.11 -1.29
N ALA A 2 11.67 -28.16 0.00
CA ALA A 2 10.77 -27.78 1.08
C ALA A 2 10.29 -26.34 0.90
N GLN A 3 8.97 -26.14 0.98
CA GLN A 3 8.36 -24.82 1.06
C GLN A 3 8.72 -24.24 2.44
N GLY A 4 9.90 -23.62 2.49
CA GLY A 4 10.49 -23.07 3.69
C GLY A 4 9.57 -22.02 4.29
N GLY A 5 9.16 -22.30 5.54
CA GLY A 5 8.65 -21.37 6.55
C GLY A 5 8.07 -20.06 6.05
N GLY A 6 6.74 -20.01 5.91
CA GLY A 6 5.97 -18.76 5.94
C GLY A 6 5.99 -18.09 7.32
N GLY A 7 7.11 -18.11 8.03
CA GLY A 7 7.43 -17.24 9.14
C GLY A 7 8.06 -15.97 8.57
N GLY A 8 7.33 -15.26 7.70
CA GLY A 8 7.76 -13.95 7.26
C GLY A 8 7.88 -13.09 8.51
N GLN A 9 9.12 -12.73 8.87
CA GLN A 9 9.42 -11.87 10.01
C GLN A 9 8.31 -10.84 10.14
N GLN A 10 7.63 -10.85 11.29
CA GLN A 10 6.72 -9.77 11.62
C GLN A 10 7.60 -8.53 11.74
N MET A 11 7.80 -7.83 10.61
CA MET A 11 8.59 -6.62 10.58
C MET A 11 8.05 -5.72 11.68
N THR A 12 8.94 -5.24 12.55
CA THR A 12 8.57 -4.30 13.59
C THR A 12 7.92 -3.07 12.94
N PRO A 13 7.08 -2.31 13.66
CA PRO A 13 6.48 -1.09 13.10
C PRO A 13 7.52 -0.16 12.48
N GLU A 14 8.69 -0.04 13.10
CA GLU A 14 9.81 0.76 12.63
C GLU A 14 10.42 0.21 11.33
N GLN A 15 10.61 -1.12 11.24
CA GLN A 15 11.08 -1.76 10.01
C GLN A 15 10.09 -1.57 8.86
N ARG A 16 8.78 -1.58 9.15
CA ARG A 16 7.73 -1.31 8.14
C ARG A 16 7.75 0.14 7.67
N ILE A 17 7.93 1.08 8.59
CA ILE A 17 8.08 2.51 8.27
C ILE A 17 9.31 2.71 7.39
N ALA A 18 10.46 2.16 7.78
CA ALA A 18 11.71 2.27 7.03
C ALA A 18 11.58 1.71 5.61
N ALA A 19 10.98 0.51 5.47
CA ALA A 19 10.72 -0.08 4.16
C ALA A 19 9.75 0.77 3.32
N MET A 20 8.74 1.38 3.94
CA MET A 20 7.79 2.24 3.22
C MET A 20 8.46 3.54 2.76
N LYS A 21 9.27 4.17 3.62
CA LYS A 21 10.08 5.33 3.26
C LYS A 21 11.06 5.01 2.13
N GLU A 22 11.71 3.85 2.19
CA GLU A 22 12.63 3.41 1.13
C GLU A 22 11.94 3.32 -0.24
N ARG A 23 10.71 2.79 -0.28
CA ARG A 23 9.92 2.73 -1.50
C ARG A 23 9.56 4.11 -2.05
N LEU A 24 9.35 5.10 -1.18
CA LEU A 24 8.97 6.46 -1.55
C LEU A 24 10.15 7.31 -2.03
N LYS A 25 11.40 6.94 -1.70
CA LYS A 25 12.62 7.63 -2.17
C LYS A 25 12.62 8.04 -3.66
N PRO A 26 12.27 7.18 -4.63
CA PRO A 26 12.22 7.56 -6.06
C PRO A 26 11.24 8.68 -6.40
N LEU A 27 10.26 8.98 -5.53
CA LEU A 27 9.30 10.05 -5.75
C LEU A 27 9.83 11.43 -5.33
N GLY A 28 11.00 11.50 -4.68
CA GLY A 28 11.63 12.76 -4.30
C GLY A 28 10.80 13.61 -3.34
N LEU A 29 9.93 12.99 -2.54
CA LEU A 29 9.10 13.67 -1.54
C LEU A 29 9.96 14.22 -0.39
N THR A 30 9.51 15.31 0.23
CA THR A 30 10.14 15.83 1.47
C THR A 30 9.93 14.87 2.64
N ASP A 31 10.71 15.01 3.71
CA ASP A 31 10.57 14.15 4.90
C ASP A 31 9.16 14.21 5.50
N VAL A 32 8.57 15.40 5.58
CA VAL A 32 7.20 15.61 6.09
C VAL A 32 6.16 14.95 5.19
N GLN A 33 6.35 15.00 3.87
CA GLN A 33 5.47 14.32 2.92
C GLN A 33 5.60 12.80 3.01
N ASN A 34 6.83 12.28 3.15
CA ASN A 34 7.08 10.86 3.36
C ASN A 34 6.40 10.37 4.65
N ASP A 35 6.58 11.06 5.77
CA ASP A 35 5.94 10.72 7.04
C ASP A 35 4.42 10.72 6.94
N SER A 36 3.85 11.71 6.25
CA SER A 36 2.40 11.78 6.00
C SER A 36 1.89 10.59 5.18
N VAL A 37 2.59 10.22 4.11
CA VAL A 37 2.23 9.06 3.29
C VAL A 37 2.31 7.78 4.11
N VAL A 38 3.38 7.60 4.91
CA VAL A 38 3.53 6.42 5.75
C VAL A 38 2.40 6.32 6.77
N ALA A 39 2.08 7.41 7.46
CA ALA A 39 0.97 7.45 8.41
C ALA A 39 -0.37 7.07 7.74
N ILE A 40 -0.65 7.59 6.53
CA ILE A 40 -1.88 7.28 5.78
C ILE A 40 -1.98 5.79 5.41
N TYR A 41 -0.87 5.15 5.02
CA TYR A 41 -0.87 3.73 4.65
C TYR A 41 -0.83 2.78 5.85
N MET A 42 -0.27 3.22 6.96
CA MET A 42 -0.28 2.48 8.22
C MET A 42 -1.60 2.62 8.97
N ASP A 43 -2.43 3.60 8.64
CA ASP A 43 -3.76 3.75 9.19
C ASP A 43 -4.67 2.58 8.77
N ARG A 44 -4.85 1.65 9.72
CA ARG A 44 -5.71 0.47 9.55
C ARG A 44 -7.18 0.79 9.75
N SER A 45 -7.54 1.96 10.27
CA SER A 45 -8.94 2.34 10.49
C SER A 45 -9.74 2.34 9.18
N MET A 46 -9.10 2.75 8.07
CA MET A 46 -9.68 2.72 6.73
C MET A 46 -10.05 1.32 6.23
N MET A 47 -9.57 0.26 6.87
CA MET A 47 -9.80 -1.14 6.48
C MET A 47 -10.44 -1.94 7.62
N ALA A 48 -10.66 -1.29 8.78
CA ALA A 48 -11.25 -1.92 9.95
C ALA A 48 -12.71 -2.29 9.66
N GLY A 49 -13.11 -3.49 10.05
CA GLY A 49 -14.47 -4.00 9.79
C GLY A 49 -14.72 -4.48 8.35
N MET A 50 -13.74 -4.41 7.44
CA MET A 50 -13.88 -4.97 6.10
C MET A 50 -13.56 -6.46 6.10
N ASN A 51 -14.57 -7.31 5.82
CA ASN A 51 -14.33 -8.73 5.60
C ASN A 51 -14.11 -9.04 4.11
N PHE A 52 -12.88 -8.82 3.63
CA PHE A 52 -12.51 -9.09 2.24
C PHE A 52 -12.65 -10.56 1.81
N ARG A 53 -12.82 -11.50 2.75
CA ARG A 53 -13.04 -12.92 2.43
C ARG A 53 -14.46 -13.20 1.95
N ASP A 54 -15.43 -12.45 2.45
CA ASP A 54 -16.85 -12.65 2.15
C ASP A 54 -17.33 -11.74 1.00
N MET A 55 -16.51 -10.77 0.60
CA MET A 55 -16.80 -9.87 -0.52
C MET A 55 -16.57 -10.58 -1.85
N SER A 56 -17.47 -10.30 -2.81
CA SER A 56 -17.24 -10.69 -4.20
C SER A 56 -15.97 -10.00 -4.76
N PRO A 57 -15.34 -10.55 -5.81
CA PRO A 57 -14.18 -9.91 -6.44
C PRO A 57 -14.45 -8.47 -6.90
N GLU A 58 -15.66 -8.20 -7.39
CA GLU A 58 -16.11 -6.89 -7.86
C GLU A 58 -16.26 -5.91 -6.69
N ASP A 59 -16.94 -6.31 -5.62
CA ASP A 59 -17.11 -5.49 -4.42
C ASP A 59 -15.77 -5.18 -3.75
N ARG A 60 -14.86 -6.15 -3.75
CA ARG A 60 -13.50 -5.98 -3.25
C ARG A 60 -12.73 -4.96 -4.07
N ALA A 61 -12.84 -5.00 -5.40
CA ALA A 61 -12.19 -4.04 -6.28
C ALA A 61 -12.77 -2.63 -6.08
N ALA A 62 -14.09 -2.50 -6.02
CA ALA A 62 -14.78 -1.24 -5.76
C ALA A 62 -14.36 -0.65 -4.40
N LYS A 63 -14.30 -1.48 -3.35
CA LYS A 63 -13.89 -1.04 -2.01
C LYS A 63 -12.42 -0.65 -1.95
N MET A 64 -11.54 -1.39 -2.60
CA MET A 64 -10.12 -1.02 -2.69
C MET A 64 -9.91 0.30 -3.43
N LYS A 65 -10.73 0.56 -4.47
CA LYS A 65 -10.74 1.85 -5.16
C LYS A 65 -11.18 2.98 -4.22
N GLU A 66 -12.27 2.79 -3.47
CA GLU A 66 -12.77 3.76 -2.49
C GLU A 66 -11.69 4.11 -1.45
N VAL A 67 -11.00 3.10 -0.91
CA VAL A 67 -9.89 3.30 0.04
C VAL A 67 -8.73 4.04 -0.62
N SER A 68 -8.40 3.70 -1.88
CA SER A 68 -7.32 4.37 -2.62
C SER A 68 -7.64 5.85 -2.86
N ASP A 69 -8.88 6.17 -3.21
CA ASP A 69 -9.34 7.54 -3.41
C ASP A 69 -9.33 8.32 -2.09
N ALA A 70 -9.77 7.70 -0.98
CA ALA A 70 -9.69 8.30 0.35
C ALA A 70 -8.23 8.59 0.77
N ARG A 71 -7.30 7.68 0.47
CA ARG A 71 -5.86 7.91 0.72
C ARG A 71 -5.31 9.06 -0.12
N LYS A 72 -5.64 9.13 -1.41
CA LYS A 72 -5.27 10.27 -2.28
C LYS A 72 -5.77 11.59 -1.72
N ALA A 73 -7.04 11.64 -1.30
CA ALA A 73 -7.61 12.84 -0.70
C ALA A 73 -6.86 13.29 0.57
N ARG A 74 -6.42 12.34 1.41
CA ARG A 74 -5.58 12.66 2.58
C ARG A 74 -4.18 13.13 2.20
N MET A 75 -3.57 12.57 1.16
CA MET A 75 -2.25 13.01 0.66
C MET A 75 -2.30 14.43 0.11
N LEU A 76 -3.35 14.78 -0.65
CA LEU A 76 -3.56 16.14 -1.14
C LEU A 76 -3.66 17.14 0.02
N LYS A 77 -4.41 16.78 1.08
CA LYS A 77 -4.50 17.59 2.30
C LYS A 77 -3.17 17.71 3.05
N ALA A 78 -2.31 16.69 2.96
CA ALA A 78 -0.96 16.71 3.50
C ALA A 78 0.04 17.53 2.65
N GLY A 79 -0.42 18.18 1.57
CA GLY A 79 0.41 19.03 0.72
C GLY A 79 1.15 18.29 -0.39
N LEU A 80 0.75 17.06 -0.73
CA LEU A 80 1.21 16.41 -1.95
C LEU A 80 0.43 16.94 -3.16
N SER A 81 1.07 17.04 -4.31
CA SER A 81 0.38 17.30 -5.57
C SER A 81 -0.46 16.09 -6.00
N ALA A 82 -1.46 16.31 -6.86
CA ALA A 82 -2.26 15.22 -7.43
C ALA A 82 -1.41 14.20 -8.20
N ASP A 83 -0.40 14.67 -8.93
CA ASP A 83 0.58 13.81 -9.62
C ASP A 83 1.38 12.96 -8.63
N ALA A 84 1.93 13.57 -7.57
CA ALA A 84 2.69 12.85 -6.55
C ALA A 84 1.82 11.81 -5.81
N ALA A 85 0.59 12.19 -5.43
CA ALA A 85 -0.34 11.27 -4.78
C ALA A 85 -0.74 10.10 -5.71
N GLY A 86 -0.90 10.36 -7.01
CA GLY A 86 -1.11 9.32 -8.03
C GLY A 86 0.04 8.32 -8.05
N LYS A 87 1.27 8.81 -8.20
CA LYS A 87 2.50 7.99 -8.22
C LYS A 87 2.69 7.19 -6.93
N VAL A 88 2.39 7.77 -5.77
CA VAL A 88 2.41 7.05 -4.48
C VAL A 88 1.43 5.87 -4.52
N VAL A 89 0.19 6.08 -4.97
CA VAL A 89 -0.80 5.00 -5.01
C VAL A 89 -0.39 3.90 -5.97
N GLU A 90 0.11 4.24 -7.16
CA GLU A 90 0.61 3.26 -8.12
C GLU A 90 1.78 2.45 -7.54
N LEU A 91 2.78 3.15 -6.99
CA LEU A 91 3.96 2.55 -6.38
C LEU A 91 3.58 1.61 -5.22
N MET A 92 2.61 1.99 -4.38
CA MET A 92 2.18 1.21 -3.22
C MET A 92 1.24 0.06 -3.59
N SER A 93 0.51 0.18 -4.70
CA SER A 93 -0.33 -0.89 -5.25
C SER A 93 0.52 -2.02 -5.85
N GLN A 94 1.71 -1.70 -6.34
CA GLN A 94 2.70 -2.70 -6.75
C GLN A 94 3.21 -3.44 -5.50
N ARG A 95 3.00 -4.76 -5.42
CA ARG A 95 3.44 -5.57 -4.27
C ARG A 95 4.95 -5.84 -4.35
N PRO A 96 5.74 -5.50 -3.32
CA PRO A 96 7.13 -5.95 -3.25
C PRO A 96 7.14 -7.46 -2.96
N GLY A 97 7.53 -8.27 -3.95
CA GLY A 97 7.78 -9.70 -3.80
C GLY A 97 6.64 -10.68 -4.15
N GLY A 98 5.58 -10.28 -4.85
CA GLY A 98 4.56 -11.24 -5.28
C GLY A 98 3.42 -10.63 -6.07
N GLY A 99 3.46 -10.83 -7.39
CA GLY A 99 2.43 -10.37 -8.32
C GLY A 99 2.70 -10.65 -9.81
N GLY A 100 3.89 -11.17 -10.17
CA GLY A 100 4.02 -12.04 -11.34
C GLY A 100 3.77 -13.47 -10.89
N GLY A 101 2.51 -13.92 -10.97
CA GLY A 101 2.12 -15.23 -10.47
C GLY A 101 0.64 -15.49 -10.71
N GLY A 102 0.23 -15.43 -11.97
CA GLY A 102 -1.16 -15.67 -12.38
C GLY A 102 -1.34 -15.50 -13.88
N GLY A 103 -0.76 -16.41 -14.67
CA GLY A 103 -0.94 -16.45 -16.13
C GLY A 103 -0.04 -17.52 -16.72
N GLY A 104 -0.56 -18.74 -16.81
CA GLY A 104 0.17 -19.95 -17.17
C GLY A 104 0.95 -19.85 -18.48
N ARG A 105 2.16 -20.41 -18.46
CA ARG A 105 2.69 -21.10 -19.63
C ARG A 105 2.08 -22.50 -19.62
N GLN A 106 1.13 -22.73 -20.52
CA GLN A 106 0.87 -24.02 -21.14
C GLN A 106 0.83 -23.76 -22.64
#